data_AF-I2GPD4-F1
#
_entry.id   AF-I2GPD4-F1
#
_cell.length_a   1.000
_cell.length_b   1.000
_cell.length_c   1.000
_cell.angle_alpha   90.00
_cell.angle_beta   90.00
_cell.angle_gamma   90.00
#
_symmetry.space_group_name_H-M   'P 1'
#
loop_
_entity.id
_entity.type
_entity.pdbx_description
1 polymer ?
#
loop_
_entity_poly.entity_id
_entity_poly.type
_entity_poly.pdbx_seq_one_letter_code
_entity_poly.pdbx_strand_id
1 'polypeptide(L)' 'MQNQLSNEINQIQARSSVEVIEQFRMLSDMPTALSLHAYMSHVATRFERASGGLTLRVDTPDHFVSDLIRHGWLRVV' A
#
# COMPACT_ATOMS: atom_id res chain seq x y z
N MET A 1 9.64 -4.51 -19.88
CA MET A 1 9.57 -4.62 -18.40
C MET A 1 8.10 -4.50 -18.03
N GLN A 2 7.42 -5.62 -17.79
CA GLN A 2 5.99 -5.67 -17.54
C GLN A 2 5.73 -5.29 -16.08
N ASN A 3 4.81 -4.34 -15.85
CA ASN A 3 4.34 -3.93 -14.53
C ASN A 3 3.64 -5.11 -13.86
N GLN A 4 4.35 -5.80 -12.97
CA GLN A 4 3.85 -6.95 -12.22
C GLN A 4 3.03 -6.51 -11.00
N LEU A 5 2.05 -5.64 -11.23
CA LEU A 5 0.95 -5.33 -10.30
C LEU A 5 -0.40 -5.67 -10.93
N SER A 6 -0.40 -6.42 -12.03
CA SER A 6 -1.61 -6.82 -12.74
C SER A 6 -2.13 -8.16 -12.21
N ASN A 7 -3.25 -8.08 -11.50
CA ASN A 7 -4.31 -9.10 -11.34
C ASN A 7 -4.21 -10.24 -10.33
N GLU A 8 -3.19 -10.33 -9.48
CA GLU A 8 -3.27 -11.25 -8.33
C GLU A 8 -3.72 -10.48 -7.09
N ILE A 9 -4.95 -10.78 -6.64
CA ILE A 9 -5.47 -10.34 -5.35
C ILE A 9 -4.55 -10.96 -4.28
N ASN A 10 -3.55 -10.19 -3.83
CA ASN A 10 -2.67 -10.59 -2.75
C ASN A 10 -3.50 -10.65 -1.47
N GLN A 11 -3.89 -11.86 -1.07
CA GLN A 11 -4.55 -12.13 0.20
C GLN A 11 -3.53 -11.94 1.32
N ILE A 12 -3.52 -10.76 1.94
CA ILE A 12 -2.64 -10.44 3.06
C ILE A 12 -3.29 -10.94 4.35
N GLN A 13 -2.75 -12.02 4.93
CA GLN A 13 -3.10 -12.45 6.29
C GLN A 13 -2.28 -11.60 7.27
N ALA A 14 -2.90 -10.56 7.83
CA ALA A 14 -2.25 -9.68 8.79
C ALA A 14 -3.18 -9.40 9.97
N ARG A 15 -2.60 -9.31 11.17
CA ARG A 15 -3.30 -9.06 12.43
C ARG A 15 -3.37 -7.58 12.78
N SER A 16 -2.68 -6.72 12.02
CA SER A 16 -2.67 -5.26 12.18
C SER A 16 -2.37 -4.55 10.87
N SER A 17 -2.77 -3.28 10.75
CA SER A 17 -2.46 -2.45 9.58
C SER A 17 -0.96 -2.23 9.38
N VAL A 18 -0.16 -2.23 10.45
CA VAL A 18 1.30 -2.18 10.34
C VAL A 18 1.83 -3.43 9.64
N GLU A 19 1.36 -4.61 10.04
CA GLU A 19 1.74 -5.88 9.42
C GLU A 19 1.29 -5.97 7.96
N VAL A 20 0.10 -5.43 7.63
CA VAL A 20 -0.36 -5.28 6.25
C VAL A 20 0.66 -4.48 5.42
N ILE A 21 1.08 -3.32 5.93
CA ILE A 21 1.99 -2.43 5.21
C ILE A 21 3.38 -3.08 5.07
N GLU A 22 3.87 -3.78 6.09
CA GLU A 22 5.13 -4.51 6.02
C GLU A 22 5.07 -5.66 4.99
N GLN A 23 3.99 -6.45 4.96
CA GLN A 23 3.81 -7.46 3.92
C GLN A 23 3.70 -6.84 2.53
N PHE A 24 2.94 -5.75 2.39
CA PHE A 24 2.83 -5.01 1.13
C PHE A 24 4.17 -4.45 0.67
N ARG A 25 5.01 -4.03 1.62
CA ARG A 25 6.38 -3.59 1.38
C ARG A 25 7.27 -4.72 0.88
N MET A 26 7.20 -5.90 1.48
CA MET A 26 7.97 -7.07 1.04
C MET A 26 7.64 -7.50 -0.40
N LEU A 27 6.42 -7.20 -0.87
CA LEU A 27 5.99 -7.45 -2.25
C LEU A 27 6.38 -6.34 -3.23
N SER A 28 6.96 -5.24 -2.75
CA SER A 28 7.32 -4.08 -3.55
C SER A 28 8.82 -4.01 -3.80
N ASP A 29 9.23 -3.46 -4.95
CA ASP A 29 10.65 -3.18 -5.27
C ASP A 29 11.23 -1.98 -4.47
N MET A 30 10.65 -1.62 -3.32
CA MET A 30 11.12 -0.49 -2.52
C MET A 30 12.19 -0.90 -1.50
N PRO A 31 13.16 -0.03 -1.20
CA PRO A 31 14.16 -0.30 -0.18
C PRO A 31 13.52 -0.61 1.19
N THR A 32 13.97 -1.69 1.82
CA THR A 32 13.56 -2.11 3.18
C THR A 32 14.11 -1.20 4.29
N ALA A 33 15.00 -0.26 3.96
CA ALA A 33 15.56 0.71 4.90
C ALA A 33 14.69 1.97 5.12
N LEU A 34 13.67 2.23 4.30
CA LEU A 34 12.73 3.34 4.52
C LEU A 34 11.98 3.19 5.86
N SER A 35 11.71 4.30 6.54
CA SER A 35 10.76 4.29 7.64
C SER A 35 9.35 3.96 7.12
N LEU A 36 8.49 3.42 7.99
CA LEU A 36 7.12 3.06 7.62
C LEU A 36 6.35 4.26 7.02
N HIS A 37 6.49 5.43 7.63
CA HIS A 37 5.86 6.66 7.14
C HIS A 37 6.41 7.13 5.78
N ALA A 38 7.72 7.00 5.55
CA ALA A 38 8.33 7.31 4.25
C ALA A 38 7.83 6.34 3.16
N TYR A 39 7.70 5.06 3.50
CA TYR A 39 7.12 4.07 2.61
C TYR A 39 5.67 4.41 2.24
N MET A 40 4.81 4.69 3.24
CA MET A 40 3.42 5.09 3.02
C MET A 40 3.30 6.35 2.15
N SER A 41 4.12 7.37 2.40
CA SER A 41 4.15 8.61 1.60
C SER A 41 4.54 8.35 0.14
N HIS A 42 5.51 7.46 -0.10
CA HIS A 42 5.92 7.09 -1.46
C HIS A 42 4.82 6.32 -2.20
N VAL A 43 4.16 5.39 -1.52
CA VAL A 43 3.00 4.68 -2.08
C VAL A 43 1.86 5.65 -2.37
N ALA A 44 1.55 6.58 -1.46
CA ALA A 44 0.51 7.59 -1.65
C ALA A 44 0.77 8.45 -2.90
N THR A 45 2.02 8.85 -3.13
CA THR A 45 2.41 9.58 -4.34
C THR A 45 2.20 8.75 -5.62
N ARG A 46 2.54 7.46 -5.58
CA ARG A 46 2.31 6.55 -6.73
C ARG A 46 0.82 6.31 -6.96
N PHE A 47 0.06 6.13 -5.89
CA PHE A 47 -1.39 5.95 -5.91
C PHE A 47 -2.09 7.16 -6.52
N GLU A 48 -1.74 8.37 -6.11
CA GLU A 48 -2.33 9.62 -6.63
C GLU A 48 -2.16 9.73 -8.14
N ARG A 49 -0.94 9.45 -8.65
CA ARG A 49 -0.65 9.46 -10.08
C ARG A 49 -1.44 8.40 -10.85
N ALA A 50 -1.59 7.21 -10.28
CA ALA A 50 -2.27 6.09 -10.93
C ALA A 50 -3.80 6.18 -10.88
N SER A 51 -4.35 6.80 -9.82
CA SER A 51 -5.78 6.96 -9.59
C SER A 51 -6.37 8.22 -10.22
N GLY A 52 -5.53 9.11 -10.78
CA GLY A 52 -5.97 10.36 -11.37
C GLY A 52 -6.30 11.45 -10.34
N GLY A 53 -5.59 11.46 -9.20
CA GLY A 53 -5.69 12.52 -8.19
C GLY A 53 -6.39 12.13 -6.88
N LEU A 54 -6.66 10.84 -6.64
CA LEU A 54 -7.13 10.40 -5.31
C LEU A 54 -5.95 10.37 -4.33
N THR A 55 -6.20 10.74 -3.08
CA THR A 55 -5.15 10.83 -2.05
C THR A 55 -5.34 9.79 -0.96
N LEU A 56 -4.25 9.18 -0.49
CA LEU A 56 -4.24 8.33 0.71
C LEU A 56 -3.80 9.14 1.94
N ARG A 57 -4.45 8.91 3.07
CA ARG A 57 -4.01 9.46 4.36
C ARG A 57 -2.82 8.65 4.88
N VAL A 58 -1.74 9.34 5.25
CA VAL A 58 -0.47 8.71 5.66
C VAL A 58 -0.08 9.00 7.11
N ASP A 59 -0.98 9.63 7.87
CA ASP A 59 -0.78 10.01 9.27
C ASP A 59 -0.77 8.78 10.20
N THR A 60 -1.57 7.76 9.89
CA THR A 60 -1.57 6.48 10.62
C THR A 60 -1.63 5.28 9.66
N PRO A 61 -1.06 4.13 10.05
CA PRO A 61 -1.20 2.87 9.32
C PRO A 61 -2.67 2.49 9.04
N ASP A 62 -3.56 2.70 10.01
CA ASP A 62 -4.97 2.34 9.89
C ASP A 62 -5.70 3.18 8.84
N HIS A 63 -5.47 4.50 8.82
CA HIS A 63 -6.05 5.36 7.79
C HIS A 63 -5.58 4.96 6.39
N PHE A 64 -4.29 4.69 6.27
CA PHE A 64 -3.68 4.32 5.00
C PHE A 64 -4.23 3.00 4.44
N VAL A 65 -4.28 1.96 5.28
CA VAL A 65 -4.85 0.66 4.89
C VAL A 65 -6.35 0.78 4.58
N SER A 66 -7.10 1.55 5.39
CA SER A 66 -8.52 1.80 5.14
C SER A 66 -8.75 2.47 3.77
N ASP A 67 -7.94 3.46 3.41
CA ASP A 67 -8.06 4.15 2.11
C ASP A 67 -7.68 3.20 0.96
N LEU A 68 -6.62 2.40 1.10
CA LEU A 68 -6.25 1.39 0.10
C LEU A 68 -7.38 0.37 -0.15
N ILE A 69 -8.05 -0.10 0.90
CA ILE A 69 -9.20 -1.00 0.79
C ILE A 69 -10.37 -0.29 0.13
N ARG A 70 -10.71 0.93 0.60
CA ARG A 70 -11.81 1.73 0.07
C ARG A 70 -11.67 2.00 -1.42
N HIS A 71 -10.44 2.21 -1.90
CA HIS A 71 -10.14 2.46 -3.29
C HIS A 71 -9.88 1.18 -4.12
N GLY A 72 -9.98 0.00 -3.50
CA GLY A 72 -9.85 -1.29 -4.19
C GLY A 72 -8.42 -1.68 -4.55
N TRP A 73 -7.42 -1.02 -3.98
CA TRP A 73 -5.99 -1.32 -4.19
C TRP A 73 -5.48 -2.42 -3.25
N LEU A 74 -6.22 -2.69 -2.17
CA LEU A 74 -5.92 -3.75 -1.22
C LEU A 74 -7.20 -4.52 -0.89
N ARG A 75 -7.08 -5.84 -0.72
CA ARG A 75 -8.15 -6.68 -0.20
C ARG A 75 -7.60 -7.52 0.94
N VAL A 76 -8.12 -7.31 2.14
CA VAL A 76 -7.81 -8.12 3.33
C VAL A 76 -8.86 -9.23 3.42
N VAL A 77 -8.43 -10.46 3.74
CA VAL A 77 -9.30 -11.64 3.91
C VAL A 77 -9.29 -12.15 5.33
#